data_AF-A0A257MFV7-F1
#
_entry.id   AF-A0A257MFV7-F1
#
_cell.length_a   1.000
_cell.length_b   1.000
_cell.length_c   1.000
_cell.angle_alpha   90.00
_cell.angle_beta   90.00
_cell.angle_gamma   90.00
#
_symmetry.space_group_name_H-M   'P 1'
#
loop_
_entity.id
_entity.type
_entity.pdbx_description
1 polymer ?
#
loop_
_entity_poly.entity_id
_entity_poly.type
_entity_poly.pdbx_seq_one_letter_code
_entity_poly.pdbx_strand_id
1 'polypeptide(L)' 'MIEVEVKARAPEGMADKITSLGGELVAVENHLDLYFNSPLRDFRRSDEALRIRIKEEGARLTYKGPKLDR' A
#
# COMPACT_ATOMS: atom_id res chain seq x y z
N MET A 1 5.09 -2.13 -14.77
CA MET A 1 4.37 -0.98 -14.17
C MET A 1 5.23 -0.49 -13.01
N ILE A 2 5.51 0.81 -12.94
CA ILE A 2 6.27 1.44 -11.85
C ILE A 2 5.27 2.24 -11.01
N GLU A 3 5.29 2.05 -9.70
CA GLU A 3 4.49 2.80 -8.74
C GLU A 3 5.44 3.70 -7.93
N VAL A 4 5.11 4.98 -7.79
CA VAL A 4 5.85 5.93 -6.94
C VAL A 4 4.93 6.34 -5.80
N GLU A 5 5.34 6.03 -4.57
CA GLU A 5 4.55 6.29 -3.36
C GLU A 5 5.40 6.99 -2.31
N VAL A 6 4.81 7.99 -1.63
CA VAL A 6 5.40 8.66 -0.46
C VAL A 6 4.44 8.57 0.69
N LYS A 7 4.90 8.04 1.84
CA LYS A 7 4.12 7.96 3.07
C LYS A 7 4.53 9.10 4.01
N ALA A 8 3.54 9.79 4.54
CA ALA A 8 3.71 10.85 5.54
C ALA A 8 2.75 10.63 6.72
N ARG A 9 3.09 11.20 7.88
CA ARG A 9 2.16 11.24 9.01
C ARG A 9 0.96 12.12 8.66
N ALA A 10 -0.23 11.67 9.05
CA ALA A 10 -1.48 12.41 8.89
C ALA A 10 -2.00 12.86 10.28
N PRO A 11 -1.70 14.08 10.74
CA PRO A 11 -2.29 14.64 11.95
C PRO A 11 -3.80 14.90 11.77
N GLU A 12 -4.49 15.18 12.88
CA GLU A 12 -5.88 15.64 12.85
C GLU A 12 -6.05 16.87 11.93
N GLY A 13 -7.21 16.96 11.27
CA GLY A 13 -7.50 18.04 10.30
C GLY A 13 -6.83 17.87 8.92
N MET A 14 -6.06 16.80 8.69
CA MET A 14 -5.44 16.55 7.37
C MET A 14 -6.48 16.36 6.27
N ALA A 15 -7.63 15.75 6.57
CA ALA A 15 -8.71 15.58 5.60
C ALA A 15 -9.21 16.94 5.06
N ASP A 16 -9.48 17.90 5.94
CA ASP A 16 -9.93 19.24 5.55
C ASP A 16 -8.88 19.97 4.72
N LYS A 17 -7.61 19.84 5.10
CA LYS A 17 -6.49 20.39 4.33
C LYS A 17 -6.43 19.80 2.92
N ILE A 18 -6.56 18.48 2.78
CA ILE A 18 -6.60 17.80 1.47
C ILE A 18 -7.77 18.34 0.63
N THR A 19 -8.97 18.45 1.22
CA THR A 19 -10.15 18.99 0.54
C THR A 19 -9.93 20.44 0.09
N SER A 20 -9.33 21.30 0.93
CA SER A 20 -9.03 22.69 0.57
C SER A 20 -8.03 22.86 -0.58
N LEU A 21 -7.21 21.83 -0.82
CA LEU A 21 -6.27 21.78 -1.94
C LEU A 21 -6.88 21.16 -3.21
N GLY A 22 -8.18 20.84 -3.18
CA GLY A 22 -8.92 20.23 -4.29
C GLY A 22 -8.91 18.70 -4.30
N GLY A 23 -8.50 18.06 -3.21
CA GLY A 23 -8.62 16.60 -3.07
C GLY A 23 -10.07 16.17 -2.85
N GLU A 24 -10.45 15.04 -3.44
CA GLU A 24 -11.80 14.47 -3.30
C GLU A 24 -11.75 13.14 -2.54
N LEU A 25 -12.69 12.95 -1.62
CA LEU A 25 -12.86 11.66 -0.95
C LEU A 25 -13.53 10.67 -1.90
N VAL A 26 -12.74 9.71 -2.40
CA VAL A 26 -13.24 8.67 -3.31
C VAL A 26 -13.84 7.49 -2.55
N ALA A 27 -13.19 7.04 -1.47
CA ALA A 27 -13.63 5.89 -0.70
C ALA A 27 -13.01 5.87 0.71
N VAL A 28 -13.70 5.19 1.63
CA VAL A 28 -13.17 4.75 2.92
C VAL A 28 -13.25 3.23 2.92
N GLU A 29 -12.12 2.54 3.09
CA GLU A 29 -12.04 1.09 2.92
C GLU A 29 -11.36 0.42 4.12
N ASN A 30 -11.86 -0.77 4.49
CA ASN A 30 -11.19 -1.65 5.43
C ASN A 30 -10.35 -2.68 4.67
N HIS A 31 -9.06 -2.76 4.97
CA HIS A 31 -8.14 -3.71 4.33
C HIS A 31 -7.62 -4.74 5.32
N LEU A 32 -7.79 -6.02 5.00
CA LEU A 32 -7.08 -7.11 5.67
C LEU A 32 -5.91 -7.55 4.78
N ASP A 33 -4.69 -7.38 5.28
CA ASP A 33 -3.47 -7.73 4.56
C ASP A 33 -2.83 -9.00 5.13
N LEU A 34 -2.67 -10.01 4.29
CA LEU A 34 -1.95 -11.25 4.59
C LEU A 34 -0.63 -11.26 3.82
N TYR A 35 0.49 -11.28 4.53
CA TYR A 35 1.83 -11.30 3.95
C TYR A 35 2.41 -12.71 3.94
N PHE A 36 3.06 -13.06 2.83
CA PHE A 36 3.69 -14.35 2.64
C PHE A 36 5.17 -14.17 2.35
N ASN A 37 5.98 -15.12 2.80
CA ASN A 37 7.39 -15.20 2.46
C ASN A 37 7.67 -16.48 1.66
N SER A 38 8.74 -16.50 0.88
CA SER A 38 9.15 -17.71 0.17
C SER A 38 10.02 -18.60 1.05
N PRO A 39 9.89 -19.95 0.94
CA PRO A 39 10.80 -20.87 1.62
C PRO A 39 12.21 -20.87 1.01
N LEU A 40 12.38 -20.34 -0.21
CA LEU A 40 13.64 -20.32 -0.95
C LEU A 40 14.34 -18.95 -0.92
N ARG A 41 13.60 -17.89 -0.62
CA ARG A 41 14.09 -16.51 -0.64
C ARG A 41 13.38 -15.69 0.42
N ASP A 42 14.14 -14.99 1.26
CA ASP A 42 13.58 -14.05 2.21
C ASP A 42 13.31 -12.70 1.52
N PHE A 43 12.04 -12.42 1.22
CA PHE A 43 11.62 -11.21 0.53
C PHE A 43 11.96 -9.92 1.30
N ARG A 44 12.08 -10.00 2.63
CA ARG A 44 12.44 -8.84 3.47
C ARG A 44 13.83 -8.32 3.16
N ARG A 45 14.75 -9.19 2.73
CA ARG A 45 16.15 -8.82 2.45
C ARG A 45 16.31 -7.94 1.22
N SER A 46 15.34 -7.96 0.30
CA SER A 46 15.34 -7.19 -0.95
C SER A 46 14.16 -6.22 -1.05
N ASP A 47 13.52 -5.92 0.08
CA ASP A 47 12.34 -5.04 0.16
C ASP A 47 11.20 -5.47 -0.79
N GLU A 48 11.07 -6.79 -0.99
CA GLU A 48 9.97 -7.38 -1.74
C GLU A 48 8.83 -7.76 -0.79
N ALA A 49 7.62 -7.88 -1.35
CA ALA A 49 6.48 -8.38 -0.58
C ALA A 49 5.51 -9.17 -1.48
N LEU A 50 5.14 -10.37 -1.05
CA LEU A 50 3.98 -11.09 -1.57
C LEU A 50 2.82 -10.93 -0.58
N ARG A 51 1.68 -10.44 -1.06
CA ARG A 51 0.55 -10.10 -0.21
C ARG A 51 -0.79 -10.43 -0.86
N ILE A 52 -1.71 -10.99 -0.08
CA ILE A 52 -3.14 -11.00 -0.41
C ILE A 52 -3.80 -9.89 0.39
N ARG A 53 -4.45 -8.94 -0.29
CA ARG A 53 -5.29 -7.91 0.33
C ARG A 53 -6.75 -8.26 0.11
N ILE A 54 -7.53 -8.31 1.19
CA ILE A 54 -8.97 -8.53 1.15
C ILE A 54 -9.67 -7.22 1.48
N LYS A 55 -10.63 -6.85 0.64
CA LYS A 55 -11.56 -5.73 0.82
C LYS A 55 -13.01 -6.23 0.64
N GLU A 56 -13.98 -5.34 0.79
CA GLU A 56 -15.39 -5.61 0.48
C GLU A 56 -15.60 -6.11 -0.96
N GLU A 57 -14.83 -5.59 -1.92
CA GLU A 57 -14.85 -5.98 -3.34
C GLU A 57 -14.21 -7.35 -3.62
N GLY A 58 -13.57 -7.98 -2.63
CA GLY A 58 -12.91 -9.29 -2.75
C GLY A 58 -11.41 -9.27 -2.49
N ALA A 59 -10.72 -10.33 -2.93
CA ALA A 59 -9.30 -10.56 -2.67
C ALA A 59 -8.43 -10.20 -3.89
N ARG A 60 -7.30 -9.54 -3.65
CA ARG A 60 -6.28 -9.22 -4.66
C ARG A 60 -4.92 -9.75 -4.21
N LEU A 61 -4.26 -10.52 -5.08
CA LEU A 61 -2.88 -10.94 -4.92
C LEU A 61 -1.95 -9.86 -5.50
N THR A 62 -0.92 -9.50 -4.75
CA THR A 62 0.09 -8.52 -5.17
C THR A 62 1.48 -9.07 -4.86
N TYR A 63 2.39 -8.91 -5.82
CA TYR A 63 3.82 -9.05 -5.60
C TYR A 63 4.49 -7.71 -5.88
N LYS A 64 5.08 -7.10 -4.84
CA LYS A 64 5.96 -5.93 -4.98
C LYS A 64 7.37 -6.46 -5.21
N GLY A 65 7.91 -6.16 -6.39
CA GLY A 65 9.31 -6.41 -6.70
C GLY A 65 10.24 -5.58 -5.81
N PRO A 66 11.57 -5.80 -5.92
CA PRO A 66 12.54 -5.08 -5.11
C PRO A 66 12.40 -3.57 -5.34
N LYS A 67 12.57 -2.81 -4.26
CA LYS A 67 12.49 -1.34 -4.33
C LYS A 67 13.51 -0.80 -5.32
N LEU A 68 13.08 0.19 -6.09
CA LEU A 68 13.92 0.91 -7.03
C LEU A 68 14.38 2.21 -6.36
N ASP A 69 15.49 2.15 -5.63
CA ASP A 69 16.17 3.30 -5.03
C ASP A 69 17.37 3.70 -5.90
N ARG A 70 17.14 4.66 -6.80
CA ARG A 70 18.19 5.44 -7.45
C ARG A 70 18.09 6.89 -7.00
#